data_AF-A0A6G6APP6-F1
#
_entry.id   AF-A0A6G6APP6-F1
#
_cell.length_a   1.000
_cell.length_b   1.000
_cell.length_c   1.000
_cell.angle_alpha   90.00
_cell.angle_beta   90.00
_cell.angle_gamma   90.00
#
_symmetry.space_group_name_H-M   'P 1'
#
loop_
_entity.id
_entity.type
_entity.pdbx_description
1 polymer ?
#
loop_
_entity_poly.entity_id
_entity_poly.type
_entity_poly.pdbx_seq_one_letter_code
_entity_poly.pdbx_strand_id
1 'polypeptide(L)'
;MMKALSVIELSKLYGMNRQSIYKRINKGDLSKTSDGKIDLSEAIRVFGEPSNKNNNVTTLQSTEVQKETEVDMLKQQVDILKKQLELAHEREVFQREQLEAKDNQIEAIQRLLEAPKTNMTTFTDQKPASDIATNPQPEHAEPEQPKKGWLSRFFLPNG
;
A
#
# COMPACT_ATOMS: atom_id res chain seq x y z
N MET A 1 -24.35 11.84 46.43
CA MET A 1 -23.56 12.76 47.29
C MET A 1 -22.36 13.23 46.46
N MET A 2 -22.16 14.54 46.26
CA MET A 2 -21.00 15.04 45.50
C MET A 2 -19.71 14.82 46.31
N LYS A 3 -18.62 14.52 45.62
CA LYS A 3 -17.32 14.25 46.26
C LYS A 3 -16.69 15.58 46.67
N ALA A 4 -16.56 15.81 47.97
CA ALA A 4 -15.86 16.97 48.52
C ALA A 4 -14.40 16.62 48.81
N LEU A 5 -13.47 17.44 48.34
CA LEU A 5 -12.03 17.24 48.39
C LEU A 5 -11.35 18.39 49.16
N SER A 6 -10.38 18.08 49.98
CA SER A 6 -9.46 19.07 50.54
C SER A 6 -8.54 19.64 49.46
N VAL A 7 -7.93 20.79 49.75
CA VAL A 7 -6.93 21.43 48.86
C VAL A 7 -5.75 20.50 48.56
N ILE A 8 -5.37 19.65 49.52
CA ILE A 8 -4.28 18.68 49.35
C ILE A 8 -4.70 17.59 48.36
N GLU A 9 -5.92 17.07 48.50
CA GLU A 9 -6.45 16.04 47.59
C GLU A 9 -6.63 16.60 46.18
N LEU A 10 -7.13 17.82 46.04
CA LEU A 10 -7.23 18.51 44.75
C LEU A 10 -5.88 18.72 44.09
N SER A 11 -4.88 19.15 44.86
CA SER A 11 -3.51 19.34 44.37
C SER A 11 -2.94 18.04 43.81
N LYS A 12 -3.18 16.91 44.49
CA LYS A 12 -2.76 15.59 44.00
C LYS A 12 -3.56 15.16 42.78
N LEU A 13 -4.89 15.32 42.80
CA LEU A 13 -5.80 14.91 41.73
C LEU A 13 -5.49 15.62 40.41
N TYR A 14 -5.22 16.92 40.46
CA TYR A 14 -4.93 17.74 39.28
C TYR A 14 -3.43 17.88 39.00
N GLY A 15 -2.55 17.32 39.84
CA GLY A 15 -1.11 17.44 39.71
C GLY A 15 -0.61 18.90 39.74
N MET A 16 -1.25 19.76 40.53
CA MET A 16 -1.01 21.21 40.54
C MET A 16 -0.58 21.73 41.92
N ASN A 17 0.12 22.85 41.97
CA ASN A 17 0.57 23.45 43.23
C ASN A 17 -0.62 23.91 44.10
N ARG A 18 -0.60 23.56 45.39
CA ARG A 18 -1.60 24.01 46.40
C ARG A 18 -1.79 25.52 46.41
N GLN A 19 -0.71 26.29 46.20
CA GLN A 19 -0.77 27.75 46.14
C GLN A 19 -1.66 28.25 45.00
N SER A 20 -1.63 27.57 43.85
CA SER A 20 -2.50 27.90 42.72
C SER A 20 -3.98 27.69 43.05
N ILE A 21 -4.29 26.68 43.85
CA ILE A 21 -5.65 26.40 44.32
C ILE A 21 -6.09 27.49 45.32
N TYR A 22 -5.26 27.84 46.30
CA TYR A 22 -5.56 28.94 47.23
C TYR A 22 -5.78 30.27 46.51
N LYS A 23 -4.97 30.56 45.47
CA LYS A 23 -5.14 31.77 44.67
C LYS A 23 -6.53 31.86 44.03
N ARG A 24 -7.06 30.75 43.52
CA ARG A 24 -8.40 30.71 42.92
C ARG A 24 -9.51 30.85 43.96
N ILE A 25 -9.30 30.32 45.17
CA ILE A 25 -10.23 30.51 46.29
C ILE A 25 -10.27 31.97 46.71
N ASN A 26 -9.11 32.60 46.91
CA ASN A 26 -9.02 34.02 47.30
C ASN A 26 -9.58 34.95 46.22
N LYS A 27 -9.50 34.54 44.95
CA LYS A 27 -10.10 35.26 43.83
C LYS A 27 -11.63 35.09 43.74
N GLY A 28 -12.20 34.11 44.44
CA GLY A 28 -13.63 33.78 44.39
C GLY A 28 -14.01 32.85 43.22
N ASP A 29 -13.04 32.34 42.47
CA ASP A 29 -13.30 31.40 41.37
C ASP A 29 -13.75 30.03 41.93
N LEU A 30 -13.23 29.66 43.11
CA LEU A 30 -13.47 28.38 43.80
C LEU A 30 -14.11 28.60 45.17
N SER A 31 -15.25 27.96 45.42
CA SER A 31 -15.93 28.01 46.72
C SER A 31 -15.53 26.85 47.64
N LYS A 32 -15.55 27.10 48.96
CA LYS A 32 -15.41 26.08 50.00
C LYS A 32 -16.74 25.88 50.72
N THR A 33 -17.06 24.63 51.02
CA THR A 33 -18.18 24.24 51.88
C THR A 33 -17.89 24.62 53.33
N SER A 34 -18.91 24.56 54.21
CA SER A 34 -18.78 24.79 55.66
C SER A 34 -17.63 24.01 56.31
N ASP A 35 -17.33 22.82 55.79
CA ASP A 35 -16.31 21.92 56.32
C ASP A 35 -14.90 22.24 55.78
N GLY A 36 -14.75 23.33 55.02
CA GLY A 36 -13.48 23.77 54.44
C GLY A 36 -12.99 22.96 53.22
N LYS A 37 -13.81 22.03 52.73
CA LYS A 37 -13.58 21.22 51.52
C LYS A 37 -14.18 21.90 50.30
N ILE A 38 -13.80 21.42 49.12
CA ILE A 38 -14.21 21.94 47.81
C ILE A 38 -14.88 20.80 47.06
N ASP A 39 -16.06 21.06 46.50
CA ASP A 39 -16.76 20.06 45.69
C ASP A 39 -16.04 19.79 44.37
N LEU A 40 -16.03 18.53 43.93
CA LEU A 40 -15.41 18.13 42.67
C LEU A 40 -16.00 18.86 41.46
N SER A 41 -17.30 19.20 41.49
CA SER A 41 -17.96 19.98 40.43
C SER A 41 -17.36 21.38 40.28
N GLU A 42 -17.06 22.05 41.38
CA GLU A 42 -16.38 23.36 41.37
C GLU A 42 -14.97 23.26 40.80
N ALA A 43 -14.24 22.20 41.16
CA ALA A 43 -12.94 21.94 40.60
C ALA A 43 -12.99 21.66 39.10
N ILE A 44 -13.98 20.90 38.62
CA ILE A 44 -14.18 20.65 37.18
C ILE A 44 -14.56 21.94 36.44
N ARG A 45 -15.43 22.78 37.02
CA ARG A 45 -15.80 24.08 36.45
C ARG A 45 -14.60 24.99 36.26
N VAL A 46 -13.66 24.99 37.21
CA VAL A 46 -12.53 25.95 37.24
C VAL A 46 -11.27 25.42 36.57
N PHE A 47 -10.99 24.13 36.71
CA PHE A 47 -9.76 23.49 36.22
C PHE A 47 -10.01 22.50 35.08
N GLY A 48 -11.25 22.20 34.74
CA GLY A 48 -11.61 21.13 33.80
C GLY A 48 -11.58 19.74 34.45
N GLU A 49 -11.77 18.70 33.66
CA GLU A 49 -11.64 17.33 34.14
C GLU A 49 -10.19 17.03 34.52
N PRO A 50 -9.93 16.43 35.70
CA PRO A 50 -8.58 16.09 36.10
C PRO A 50 -8.05 15.02 35.14
N SER A 51 -7.00 15.36 34.40
CA SER A 51 -6.25 14.40 33.61
C SER A 51 -5.51 13.48 34.56
N ASN A 52 -6.14 12.35 34.88
CA ASN A 52 -5.46 11.21 35.48
C ASN A 52 -4.24 10.91 34.61
N LYS A 53 -3.03 11.25 35.08
CA LYS A 53 -1.75 10.98 34.40
C LYS A 53 -1.43 9.48 34.38
N ASN A 54 -2.44 8.63 34.29
CA ASN A 54 -2.31 7.23 33.98
C ASN A 54 -2.27 7.19 32.45
N ASN A 55 -1.07 7.34 31.89
CA ASN A 55 -0.75 7.17 30.47
C ASN A 55 -0.94 5.70 30.02
N ASN A 56 -2.01 5.05 30.45
CA ASN A 56 -2.31 3.66 30.14
C ASN A 56 -3.68 3.57 29.43
N VAL A 57 -4.70 4.30 29.87
CA VAL A 57 -6.04 4.23 29.26
C VAL A 57 -6.07 4.90 27.88
N THR A 58 -5.48 6.09 27.73
CA THR A 58 -5.43 6.79 26.44
C THR A 58 -4.54 6.07 25.42
N THR A 59 -3.48 5.40 25.87
CA THR A 59 -2.52 4.63 25.04
C THR A 59 -3.11 3.31 24.59
N LEU A 60 -3.89 2.62 25.44
CA LEU A 60 -4.59 1.39 25.06
C LEU A 60 -5.67 1.68 24.01
N GLN A 61 -6.46 2.74 24.18
CA GLN A 61 -7.43 3.14 23.16
C GLN A 61 -6.76 3.61 21.86
N SER A 62 -5.66 4.37 21.94
CA SER A 62 -4.94 4.81 20.74
C SER A 62 -4.29 3.65 20.00
N THR A 63 -3.74 2.66 20.70
CA THR A 63 -3.12 1.48 20.07
C THR A 63 -4.16 0.52 19.48
N GLU A 64 -5.36 0.42 20.08
CA GLU A 64 -6.47 -0.36 19.54
C GLU A 64 -7.02 0.26 18.25
N VAL A 65 -7.29 1.58 18.26
CA VAL A 65 -7.72 2.31 17.06
C VAL A 65 -6.66 2.28 15.95
N GLN A 66 -5.37 2.39 16.29
CA GLN A 66 -4.29 2.26 15.30
C GLN A 66 -4.25 0.87 14.66
N LYS A 67 -4.41 -0.20 15.45
CA LYS A 67 -4.46 -1.58 14.93
C LYS A 67 -5.66 -1.81 14.02
N GLU A 68 -6.84 -1.26 14.36
CA GLU A 68 -8.03 -1.35 13.51
C GLU A 68 -7.79 -0.67 12.15
N THR A 69 -7.21 0.54 12.14
CA THR A 69 -6.89 1.23 10.88
C THR A 69 -5.88 0.48 10.02
N GLU A 70 -4.89 -0.18 10.63
CA GLU A 70 -3.92 -1.00 9.90
C GLU A 70 -4.59 -2.23 9.27
N VAL A 71 -5.46 -2.91 10.01
CA VAL A 71 -6.22 -4.06 9.51
C VAL A 71 -7.12 -3.68 8.34
N ASP A 72 -7.80 -2.52 8.43
CA ASP A 72 -8.64 -2.02 7.34
C ASP A 72 -7.84 -1.69 6.08
N MET A 73 -6.68 -1.04 6.23
CA MET A 73 -5.77 -0.80 5.11
C MET A 73 -5.26 -2.10 4.47
N LEU A 74 -4.87 -3.08 5.30
CA LEU A 74 -4.41 -4.38 4.82
C LEU A 74 -5.52 -5.12 4.06
N LYS A 75 -6.74 -5.07 4.56
CA LYS A 75 -7.91 -5.65 3.88
C LYS A 75 -8.14 -4.99 2.51
N GLN A 76 -8.06 -3.66 2.45
CA GLN A 76 -8.17 -2.93 1.18
C GLN A 76 -7.06 -3.33 0.19
N GLN A 77 -5.82 -3.52 0.65
CA GLN A 77 -4.72 -4.00 -0.20
C GLN A 77 -4.99 -5.42 -0.72
N VAL A 78 -5.47 -6.33 0.14
CA VAL A 78 -5.84 -7.69 -0.27
C VAL A 78 -6.93 -7.68 -1.35
N ASP A 79 -7.94 -6.81 -1.21
CA ASP A 79 -9.01 -6.71 -2.20
C ASP A 79 -8.52 -6.16 -3.55
N ILE A 80 -7.61 -5.18 -3.52
CA ILE A 80 -6.95 -4.67 -4.74
C ILE A 80 -6.12 -5.76 -5.41
N LEU A 81 -5.34 -6.51 -4.63
CA LEU A 81 -4.50 -7.59 -5.16
C LEU A 81 -5.34 -8.73 -5.76
N LYS A 82 -6.44 -9.12 -5.11
CA LYS A 82 -7.39 -10.10 -5.64
C LYS A 82 -7.96 -9.63 -6.99
N LYS A 83 -8.39 -8.37 -7.08
CA LYS A 83 -8.91 -7.79 -8.33
C LYS A 83 -7.84 -7.76 -9.44
N GLN A 84 -6.59 -7.43 -9.10
CA GLN A 84 -5.50 -7.48 -10.07
C GLN A 84 -5.24 -8.91 -10.58
N LEU A 85 -5.30 -9.90 -9.68
CA LEU A 85 -5.13 -11.31 -10.04
C LEU A 85 -6.25 -11.79 -10.96
N GLU A 86 -7.49 -11.43 -10.67
CA GLU A 86 -8.65 -11.75 -11.51
C GLU A 86 -8.52 -11.16 -12.91
N LEU A 87 -8.21 -9.87 -13.02
CA LEU A 87 -7.98 -9.21 -14.31
C LEU A 87 -6.80 -9.81 -15.09
N ALA A 88 -5.74 -10.23 -14.40
CA ALA A 88 -4.61 -10.91 -15.03
C ALA A 88 -5.03 -12.28 -15.57
N HIS A 89 -5.83 -13.03 -14.82
CA HIS A 89 -6.34 -14.33 -15.24
C HIS A 89 -7.31 -14.22 -16.43
N GLU A 90 -8.26 -13.28 -16.40
CA GLU A 90 -9.15 -13.02 -17.54
C GLU A 90 -8.36 -12.68 -18.81
N ARG A 91 -7.30 -11.87 -18.68
CA ARG A 91 -6.41 -11.53 -19.79
C ARG A 91 -5.68 -12.77 -20.34
N GLU A 92 -5.23 -13.67 -19.48
CA GLU A 92 -4.58 -14.93 -19.89
C GLU A 92 -5.56 -15.83 -20.65
N VAL A 93 -6.78 -16.00 -20.11
CA VAL A 93 -7.83 -16.81 -20.73
C VAL A 93 -8.16 -16.27 -22.13
N PHE A 94 -8.40 -14.96 -22.24
CA PHE A 94 -8.69 -14.32 -23.52
C PHE A 94 -7.57 -14.51 -24.54
N GLN A 95 -6.30 -14.38 -24.13
CA GLN A 95 -5.17 -14.61 -25.02
C GLN A 95 -5.07 -16.07 -25.47
N ARG A 96 -5.31 -17.01 -24.56
CA ARG A 96 -5.31 -18.45 -24.87
C ARG A 96 -6.39 -18.80 -25.89
N GLU A 97 -7.60 -18.27 -25.73
CA GLU A 97 -8.70 -18.49 -26.68
C GLU A 97 -8.36 -17.95 -28.08
N GLN A 98 -7.72 -16.79 -28.15
CA GLN A 98 -7.27 -16.23 -29.43
C GLN A 98 -6.20 -17.09 -30.09
N LEU A 99 -5.26 -17.65 -29.31
CA LEU A 99 -4.25 -18.58 -29.81
C LEU A 99 -4.90 -19.86 -30.33
N GLU A 100 -5.82 -20.45 -29.57
CA GLU A 100 -6.55 -21.65 -29.97
C GLU A 100 -7.32 -21.45 -31.29
N ALA A 101 -7.99 -20.32 -31.45
CA ALA A 101 -8.68 -19.98 -32.69
C ALA A 101 -7.71 -19.87 -33.88
N LYS A 102 -6.52 -19.32 -33.67
CA LYS A 102 -5.46 -19.23 -34.69
C LYS A 102 -4.88 -20.59 -35.03
N ASP A 103 -4.63 -21.44 -34.04
CA ASP A 103 -4.13 -22.80 -34.23
C ASP A 103 -5.13 -23.64 -35.04
N ASN A 104 -6.42 -23.55 -34.71
CA ASN A 104 -7.49 -24.21 -35.47
C ASN A 104 -7.54 -23.73 -36.93
N GLN A 105 -7.32 -22.43 -37.18
CA GLN A 105 -7.24 -21.89 -38.54
C GLN A 105 -6.02 -22.44 -39.29
N ILE A 106 -4.86 -22.52 -38.62
CA ILE A 106 -3.63 -23.08 -39.19
C ILE A 106 -3.85 -24.56 -39.52
N GLU A 107 -4.44 -25.34 -38.63
CA GLU A 107 -4.74 -26.76 -38.86
C GLU A 107 -5.69 -26.94 -40.05
N ALA A 108 -6.74 -26.12 -40.15
CA ALA A 108 -7.65 -26.16 -41.30
C ALA A 108 -6.92 -25.87 -42.62
N ILE A 109 -6.02 -24.88 -42.65
CA ILE A 109 -5.20 -24.58 -43.83
C ILE A 109 -4.25 -25.74 -44.14
N GLN A 110 -3.61 -26.31 -43.13
CA GLN A 110 -2.69 -27.44 -43.30
C GLN A 110 -3.40 -28.64 -43.92
N ARG A 111 -4.60 -29.00 -43.44
CA ARG A 111 -5.44 -30.07 -44.02
C ARG A 111 -5.84 -29.81 -45.47
N LEU A 112 -6.10 -28.56 -45.84
CA LEU A 112 -6.41 -28.19 -47.23
C LEU A 112 -5.18 -28.27 -48.15
N LEU A 113 -3.99 -27.98 -47.61
CA LEU A 113 -2.72 -28.05 -48.33
C LEU A 113 -2.11 -29.47 -48.37
N GLU A 114 -2.57 -30.38 -47.50
CA GLU A 114 -2.26 -31.81 -47.52
C GLU A 114 -2.96 -32.54 -48.70
N ALA A 115 -2.66 -32.13 -49.94
CA ALA A 115 -3.01 -32.93 -51.12
C ALA A 115 -2.16 -34.22 -51.16
N PRO A 116 -2.68 -35.32 -51.75
CA PRO A 116 -2.00 -36.62 -51.72
C PRO A 116 -0.68 -36.53 -52.47
N LYS A 117 0.43 -36.86 -51.81
CA LYS A 117 1.72 -37.08 -52.49
C LYS A 117 1.56 -38.27 -53.43
N THR A 118 1.25 -38.00 -54.70
CA THR A 118 1.27 -38.99 -55.76
C THR A 118 2.71 -39.45 -55.96
N ASN A 119 2.98 -40.72 -55.63
CA ASN A 119 4.19 -41.41 -56.03
C ASN A 119 4.24 -41.43 -57.57
N MET A 120 5.03 -40.56 -58.18
CA MET A 120 5.45 -40.68 -59.57
C MET A 120 6.98 -40.76 -59.57
N THR A 121 7.42 -41.97 -59.87
CA THR A 121 8.79 -42.38 -60.16
C THR A 121 9.40 -41.61 -61.35
N THR A 122 10.73 -41.47 -61.32
CA THR A 122 11.65 -41.48 -62.50
C THR A 122 12.11 -40.13 -63.11
N PHE A 123 13.44 -39.92 -63.04
CA PHE A 123 14.37 -39.16 -63.93
C PHE A 123 14.48 -37.62 -63.84
N THR A 124 15.57 -37.11 -63.24
CA THR A 124 16.84 -36.70 -63.93
C THR A 124 17.62 -35.69 -63.08
N ASP A 125 18.89 -36.02 -62.91
CA ASP A 125 20.00 -35.28 -62.29
C ASP A 125 20.21 -33.87 -62.88
N GLN A 126 20.53 -32.87 -62.05
CA GLN A 126 21.49 -31.78 -62.35
C GLN A 126 21.69 -30.77 -61.19
N LYS A 127 22.81 -30.95 -60.47
CA LYS A 127 23.88 -29.99 -60.14
C LYS A 127 23.54 -28.57 -59.58
N PRO A 128 23.96 -28.21 -58.35
CA PRO A 128 24.00 -26.84 -57.88
C PRO A 128 25.42 -26.23 -58.01
N ALA A 129 25.57 -25.08 -58.68
CA ALA A 129 26.76 -24.22 -58.53
C ALA A 129 26.51 -22.80 -59.06
N SER A 130 26.87 -21.80 -58.24
CA SER A 130 27.27 -20.41 -58.57
C SER A 130 26.91 -19.53 -57.35
N ASP A 131 27.72 -19.49 -56.31
CA ASP A 131 28.85 -18.55 -56.13
C ASP A 131 28.40 -17.09 -56.02
N ILE A 132 28.64 -16.46 -54.85
CA ILE A 132 29.46 -15.25 -54.69
C ILE A 132 29.89 -15.22 -53.21
N ALA A 133 31.18 -15.44 -53.02
CA ALA A 133 31.89 -15.17 -51.78
C ALA A 133 32.00 -13.65 -51.55
N THR A 134 31.93 -13.22 -50.29
CA THR A 134 32.93 -12.32 -49.66
C THR A 134 32.52 -12.08 -48.20
N ASN A 135 33.30 -12.66 -47.30
CA ASN A 135 33.54 -12.12 -45.96
C ASN A 135 34.94 -11.48 -46.00
N PRO A 136 35.17 -10.34 -45.35
CA PRO A 136 36.16 -10.40 -44.28
C PRO A 136 35.82 -9.56 -43.03
N GLN A 137 35.77 -10.28 -41.92
CA GLN A 137 36.42 -10.02 -40.63
C GLN A 137 35.79 -8.99 -39.64
N PRO A 138 35.72 -9.33 -38.33
CA PRO A 138 35.20 -8.48 -37.28
C PRO A 138 36.34 -7.67 -36.62
N GLU A 139 36.11 -6.40 -36.32
CA GLU A 139 36.68 -5.66 -35.18
C GLU A 139 36.36 -4.17 -35.34
N HIS A 140 35.58 -3.61 -34.41
CA HIS A 140 35.92 -2.42 -33.65
C HIS A 140 34.76 -2.08 -32.70
N ALA A 141 35.05 -2.17 -31.41
CA ALA A 141 34.20 -1.70 -30.35
C ALA A 141 34.18 -0.18 -30.30
N GLU A 142 33.00 0.42 -30.41
CA GLU A 142 32.64 1.70 -29.79
C GLU A 142 31.38 1.45 -28.95
N PRO A 143 31.31 1.88 -27.68
CA PRO A 143 30.10 1.70 -26.89
C PRO A 143 29.04 2.67 -27.42
N GLU A 144 28.18 2.20 -28.33
CA GLU A 144 26.97 2.93 -28.71
C GLU A 144 26.16 3.19 -27.43
N GLN A 145 25.98 4.48 -27.12
CA GLN A 145 25.12 4.94 -26.04
C GLN A 145 23.74 4.29 -26.21
N PRO A 146 23.22 3.55 -25.22
CA PRO A 146 21.93 2.90 -25.35
C PRO A 146 20.88 3.99 -25.55
N LYS A 147 20.19 3.95 -26.70
CA LYS A 147 19.07 4.85 -26.98
C LYS A 147 18.09 4.73 -25.84
N LYS A 148 18.01 5.78 -25.04
CA LYS A 148 17.11 5.90 -23.89
C LYS A 148 15.68 5.68 -24.39
N GLY A 149 15.17 4.47 -24.18
CA GLY A 149 13.80 4.12 -24.51
C GLY A 149 12.83 5.00 -23.73
N TRP A 150 11.60 5.12 -24.20
CA TRP A 150 10.54 5.92 -23.58
C TRP A 150 10.37 5.69 -22.06
N LEU A 151 10.75 4.51 -21.58
CA LEU A 151 10.77 4.13 -20.16
C LEU A 151 11.85 4.84 -19.33
N SER A 152 12.96 5.28 -19.93
CA SER A 152 14.06 5.90 -19.18
C SER A 152 13.68 7.24 -18.54
N ARG A 153 12.58 7.88 -18.96
CA ARG A 153 12.06 9.12 -18.38
C ARG A 153 11.39 8.90 -17.01
N PHE A 154 11.03 7.66 -16.69
CA PHE A 154 10.32 7.32 -15.46
C PHE A 154 11.24 6.81 -14.35
N PHE A 155 12.42 6.31 -14.70
CA PHE A 155 13.31 5.60 -13.76
C PHE A 155 14.60 6.35 -13.40
N LEU A 156 14.91 7.47 -14.05
CA LEU A 156 16.04 8.33 -13.66
C LEU A 156 15.53 9.67 -13.12
N PRO A 157 15.87 10.06 -11.89
CA PRO A 157 15.67 11.43 -11.42
C PRO A 157 16.63 12.33 -12.19
N ASN A 158 16.13 13.40 -12.80
CA ASN A 158 16.98 14.44 -13.37
C ASN A 158 17.75 15.10 -12.22
N GLY A 159 19.07 14.89 -12.19
CA GLY A 159 20.05 15.73 -11.50
C GLY A 159 20.79 16.57 -12.52
#